data_AF-I1RTB6-F1
#
_entry.id   AF-I1RTB6-F1
#
_cell.length_a   1.000
_cell.length_b   1.000
_cell.length_c   1.000
_cell.angle_alpha   90.00
_cell.angle_beta   90.00
_cell.angle_gamma   90.00
#
_symmetry.space_group_name_H-M   'P 1'
#
loop_
_entity.id
_entity.type
_entity.pdbx_description
1 polymer ?
#
loop_
_entity_poly.entity_id
_entity_poly.type
_entity_poly.pdbx_seq_one_letter_code
_entity_poly.pdbx_strand_id
1 'polypeptide(L)'
;MISTALTRLRPAIAPKGAFNRAIYSTSRRTYASKSQPSPTSQFYRTFTRPIAKTLLIAVFSYQLAYWSWVKLETDEIRAERDATIKKLETTIKEYNAETKAKKA
;
A
#
# COMPACT_ATOMS: atom_id res chain seq x y z
N MET A 1 13.70 67.16 3.48
CA MET A 1 12.28 67.48 3.71
C MET A 1 11.61 66.19 4.15
N ILE A 2 11.73 65.83 5.43
CA ILE A 2 10.72 66.03 6.50
C ILE A 2 9.39 65.33 6.18
N SER A 3 9.32 64.08 6.66
CA SER A 3 8.22 63.38 7.35
C SER A 3 6.80 63.96 7.26
N THR A 4 5.82 63.11 6.91
CA THR A 4 4.66 62.86 7.79
C THR A 4 3.87 61.61 7.37
N ALA A 5 3.92 60.57 8.21
CA ALA A 5 2.95 59.48 8.17
C ALA A 5 1.59 60.01 8.64
N LEU A 6 0.52 59.76 7.87
CA LEU A 6 -0.84 60.00 8.32
C LEU A 6 -1.58 58.66 8.49
N THR A 7 -1.49 58.16 9.72
CA THR A 7 -2.41 57.19 10.29
C THR A 7 -3.83 57.78 10.22
N ARG A 8 -4.67 57.31 9.29
CA ARG A 8 -6.11 57.55 9.37
C ARG A 8 -6.81 56.34 9.98
N LEU A 9 -7.44 56.65 11.10
CA LEU A 9 -8.21 55.83 12.01
C LEU A 9 -9.30 55.02 11.29
N ARG A 10 -9.37 53.74 11.65
CA ARG A 10 -10.51 52.86 11.36
C ARG A 10 -11.75 53.36 12.12
N PRO A 11 -12.91 53.56 11.49
CA PRO A 11 -14.16 53.43 12.19
C PRO A 11 -14.47 51.93 12.34
N ALA A 12 -14.28 51.40 13.54
CA ALA A 12 -14.82 50.10 13.92
C ALA A 12 -16.34 50.25 14.13
N ILE A 13 -17.11 50.23 13.06
CA ILE A 13 -18.55 50.01 13.13
C ILE A 13 -18.74 48.50 13.05
N ALA A 14 -18.71 47.85 14.20
CA ALA A 14 -19.15 46.47 14.34
C ALA A 14 -20.69 46.47 14.42
N PRO A 15 -21.44 45.96 13.43
CA PRO A 15 -22.83 45.62 13.66
C PRO A 15 -22.85 44.45 14.65
N LYS A 16 -23.18 44.75 15.90
CA LYS A 16 -23.66 43.77 16.87
C LYS A 16 -25.01 43.26 16.36
N GLY A 17 -25.00 42.19 15.57
CA GLY A 17 -26.24 41.58 15.11
C GLY A 17 -26.11 40.88 13.76
N ALA A 18 -25.43 39.73 13.73
CA ALA A 18 -25.63 38.73 12.68
C ALA A 18 -25.17 37.33 13.13
N PHE A 19 -25.41 36.96 14.39
CA PHE A 19 -25.56 35.54 14.73
C PHE A 19 -26.88 35.09 14.11
N ASN A 20 -26.90 34.71 12.83
CA ASN A 20 -27.95 33.90 12.15
C ASN A 20 -27.91 34.08 10.62
N ARG A 21 -26.77 33.87 9.95
CA ARG A 21 -26.80 33.70 8.49
C ARG A 21 -25.65 32.84 7.95
N ALA A 22 -25.57 31.57 8.37
CA ALA A 22 -24.73 30.60 7.68
C ALA A 22 -25.13 29.14 7.96
N ILE A 23 -26.42 28.78 7.91
CA ILE A 23 -26.83 27.36 7.87
C ILE A 23 -26.96 26.83 6.42
N TYR A 24 -26.76 27.69 5.42
CA TYR A 24 -26.60 27.29 4.02
C TYR A 24 -25.18 27.58 3.54
N SER A 25 -24.20 26.99 4.22
CA SER A 25 -22.88 26.81 3.61
C SER A 25 -23.02 25.76 2.50
N THR A 26 -23.37 26.19 1.30
CA THR A 26 -23.10 25.38 0.10
C THR A 26 -21.60 25.16 0.08
N SER A 27 -21.17 23.96 0.44
CA SER A 27 -19.81 23.50 0.25
C SER A 27 -19.49 23.67 -1.23
N ARG A 28 -18.77 24.76 -1.58
CA ARG A 28 -18.26 24.96 -2.93
C ARG A 28 -17.26 23.85 -3.14
N ARG A 29 -17.69 22.82 -3.87
CA ARG A 29 -16.80 21.78 -4.39
C ARG A 29 -15.77 22.49 -5.27
N THR A 30 -14.62 22.80 -4.71
CA THR A 30 -13.46 23.28 -5.45
C THR A 30 -12.98 22.11 -6.29
N TYR A 31 -13.47 22.04 -7.52
CA TYR A 31 -12.86 21.18 -8.52
C TYR A 31 -11.42 21.66 -8.66
N ALA A 32 -10.45 20.80 -8.35
CA ALA A 32 -9.08 21.05 -8.74
C ALA A 32 -9.11 21.37 -10.24
N SER A 33 -8.70 22.59 -10.61
CA SER A 33 -8.56 22.92 -12.02
C SER A 33 -7.66 21.84 -12.61
N LYS A 34 -8.17 21.11 -13.61
CA LYS A 34 -7.36 20.10 -14.27
C LYS A 34 -6.20 20.86 -14.91
N SER A 35 -5.04 20.85 -14.26
CA SER A 35 -3.82 21.39 -14.85
C SER A 35 -3.68 20.70 -16.20
N GLN A 36 -3.59 21.50 -17.27
CA GLN A 36 -3.47 20.95 -18.61
C GLN A 36 -2.24 20.04 -18.61
N PRO A 37 -2.39 18.75 -18.97
CA PRO A 37 -1.27 17.83 -18.93
C PRO A 37 -0.18 18.36 -19.85
N SER A 38 1.05 18.45 -19.35
CA SER A 38 2.19 18.87 -20.15
C SER A 38 2.28 17.99 -21.41
N PRO A 39 2.75 18.51 -22.55
CA PRO A 39 2.92 17.71 -23.77
C PRO A 39 3.73 16.41 -23.53
N THR A 40 4.70 16.47 -22.62
CA THR A 40 5.49 15.31 -22.18
C THR A 40 4.65 14.28 -21.40
N SER A 41 3.76 14.71 -20.52
CA SER A 41 2.85 13.83 -19.77
C SER A 41 1.92 13.06 -20.70
N GLN A 42 1.44 13.70 -21.77
CA GLN A 42 0.59 13.05 -22.76
C GLN A 42 1.34 11.97 -23.55
N PHE A 43 2.59 12.22 -23.95
CA PHE A 43 3.42 11.23 -24.65
C PHE A 43 3.59 9.93 -23.83
N TYR A 44 4.03 10.03 -22.58
CA TYR A 44 4.21 8.85 -21.71
C TYR A 44 2.89 8.13 -21.39
N ARG A 45 1.79 8.88 -21.32
CA ARG A 45 0.46 8.30 -21.09
C ARG A 45 -0.04 7.50 -22.30
N THR A 46 0.26 7.95 -23.50
CA THR A 46 -0.20 7.31 -24.74
C THR A 46 0.68 6.14 -25.15
N PHE A 47 2.01 6.31 -25.12
CA PHE A 47 2.92 5.31 -25.68
C PHE A 47 3.53 4.41 -24.61
N THR A 48 3.99 4.98 -23.51
CA THR A 48 4.76 4.21 -22.52
C THR A 48 3.86 3.45 -21.55
N ARG A 49 2.72 4.02 -21.14
CA ARG A 49 1.82 3.39 -20.17
C ARG A 49 1.24 2.05 -20.66
N PRO A 50 0.78 1.88 -21.91
CA PRO A 50 0.35 0.58 -22.40
C PRO A 50 1.50 -0.44 -22.45
N ILE A 51 2.67 -0.04 -22.96
CA ILE A 51 3.85 -0.90 -23.08
C ILE A 51 4.34 -1.37 -21.70
N ALA A 52 4.44 -0.45 -20.75
CA ALA A 52 4.81 -0.79 -19.38
C ALA A 52 3.80 -1.75 -18.75
N LYS A 53 2.50 -1.53 -19.00
CA LYS A 53 1.45 -2.40 -18.47
C LYS A 53 1.55 -3.82 -19.04
N THR A 54 1.75 -3.97 -20.36
CA THR A 54 1.87 -5.28 -20.99
C THR A 54 3.16 -5.98 -20.57
N LEU A 55 4.28 -5.28 -20.51
CA LEU A 55 5.56 -5.84 -20.05
C LEU A 55 5.45 -6.34 -18.60
N LEU A 56 4.90 -5.53 -17.69
CA LEU A 56 4.73 -5.92 -16.29
C LEU A 56 3.82 -7.14 -16.14
N ILE A 57 2.70 -7.17 -16.87
CA ILE A 57 1.80 -8.34 -16.85
C ILE A 57 2.48 -9.56 -17.46
N ALA A 58 3.23 -9.40 -18.56
CA ALA A 58 3.92 -10.51 -19.20
C ALA A 58 4.98 -11.12 -18.27
N VAL A 59 5.81 -10.29 -17.65
CA VAL A 59 6.80 -10.74 -16.66
C VAL A 59 6.09 -11.38 -15.48
N PHE A 60 5.06 -10.74 -14.92
CA PHE A 60 4.31 -11.29 -13.79
C PHE A 60 3.70 -12.65 -14.11
N SER A 61 3.08 -12.83 -15.27
CA SER A 61 2.52 -14.11 -15.72
C SER A 61 3.60 -15.18 -15.84
N TYR A 62 4.77 -14.84 -16.40
CA TYR A 62 5.90 -15.78 -16.46
C TYR A 62 6.39 -16.17 -15.06
N GLN A 63 6.53 -15.18 -14.16
CA GLN A 63 6.93 -15.46 -12.78
C GLN A 63 5.92 -16.35 -12.06
N LEU A 64 4.62 -16.13 -12.23
CA LEU A 64 3.59 -16.99 -11.66
C LEU A 64 3.65 -18.41 -12.22
N ALA A 65 3.84 -18.57 -13.53
CA ALA A 65 3.94 -19.89 -14.14
C ALA A 65 5.18 -20.64 -13.62
N TYR A 66 6.33 -19.98 -13.58
CA TYR A 66 7.56 -20.56 -13.04
C TYR A 66 7.44 -20.89 -11.55
N TRP A 67 6.85 -19.99 -10.76
CA TRP A 67 6.60 -20.23 -9.35
C TRP A 67 5.64 -21.42 -9.14
N SER A 68 4.56 -21.50 -9.92
CA SER A 68 3.62 -22.63 -9.87
C SER A 68 4.34 -23.95 -10.19
N TRP A 69 5.21 -23.95 -11.20
CA TRP A 69 6.02 -25.12 -11.55
C TRP A 69 6.88 -25.58 -10.37
N VAL A 70 7.69 -24.68 -9.80
CA VAL A 70 8.58 -25.00 -8.66
C VAL A 70 7.79 -25.41 -7.42
N LYS A 71 6.61 -24.81 -7.21
CA LYS A 71 5.75 -25.11 -6.07
C LYS A 71 5.17 -26.53 -6.15
N LEU A 72 4.80 -27.00 -7.34
CA LEU A 72 4.35 -28.37 -7.55
C LEU A 72 5.47 -29.38 -7.24
N GLU A 73 6.70 -29.13 -7.69
CA GLU A 73 7.85 -30.00 -7.35
C GLU A 73 8.14 -30.02 -5.85
N THR A 74 8.01 -28.86 -5.19
CA THR A 74 8.30 -28.74 -3.75
C THR A 74 7.24 -29.44 -2.91
N ASP A 75 5.97 -29.46 -3.34
CA ASP A 75 4.88 -30.10 -2.60
C ASP A 75 5.12 -31.62 -2.42
N GLU A 76 5.64 -32.30 -3.44
CA GLU A 76 5.98 -33.72 -3.36
C GLU A 76 7.14 -33.98 -2.40
N ILE A 77 8.20 -33.18 -2.50
CA ILE A 77 9.38 -33.27 -1.62
C ILE A 77 8.94 -33.02 -0.16
N ARG A 78 8.08 -32.02 0.06
CA ARG A 78 7.62 -31.67 1.40
C ARG A 78 6.86 -32.82 2.06
N ALA A 79 6.00 -33.52 1.32
CA ALA A 79 5.28 -34.67 1.85
C ALA A 79 6.22 -35.80 2.30
N GLU A 80 7.28 -36.07 1.53
CA GLU A 80 8.30 -37.07 1.89
C GLU A 80 9.09 -36.66 3.14
N ARG A 81 9.50 -35.38 3.22
CA ARG A 81 10.23 -34.86 4.38
C ARG A 81 9.37 -34.89 5.64
N ASP A 82 8.10 -34.49 5.54
CA ASP A 82 7.16 -34.54 6.67
C ASP A 82 6.93 -35.98 7.16
N ALA A 83 6.85 -36.96 6.24
CA ALA A 83 6.76 -38.37 6.61
C ALA A 83 8.03 -38.87 7.31
N THR A 84 9.20 -38.44 6.84
CA THR A 84 10.49 -38.78 7.44
C THR A 84 10.62 -38.19 8.84
N ILE A 85 10.27 -36.92 9.02
CA ILE A 85 10.26 -36.24 10.34
C ILE A 85 9.35 -36.99 11.32
N LYS A 86 8.13 -37.37 10.91
CA LYS A 86 7.24 -38.15 11.77
C LYS A 86 7.85 -39.47 12.24
N LYS A 87 8.54 -40.20 11.35
CA LYS A 87 9.23 -41.44 11.70
C LYS A 87 10.37 -41.20 12.69
N LEU A 88 11.16 -40.15 12.48
CA LEU A 88 12.23 -39.77 13.40
C LEU A 88 11.68 -39.41 14.79
N GLU A 89 10.59 -38.64 14.84
CA GLU A 89 9.93 -38.29 16.10
C GLU A 89 9.41 -39.52 16.86
N THR A 90 8.87 -40.52 16.17
CA THR A 90 8.43 -41.77 16.81
C THR A 90 9.61 -42.55 17.38
N THR A 91 10.68 -42.72 16.60
CA THR A 91 11.89 -43.44 17.06
C THR A 91 12.55 -42.72 18.24
N ILE A 92 12.60 -41.39 18.24
CA ILE A 92 13.12 -40.62 19.39
C ILE A 92 12.25 -40.82 20.64
N LYS A 93 10.93 -40.86 20.50
CA LYS A 93 10.01 -41.12 21.62
C LYS A 93 10.21 -42.52 22.19
N GLU A 94 10.30 -43.54 21.33
CA GLU A 94 10.57 -44.94 21.72
C GLU A 94 11.91 -45.05 22.45
N TYR A 95 12.99 -44.50 21.87
CA TYR A 95 14.31 -44.53 22.50
C TYR A 95 14.34 -43.80 23.85
N ASN A 96 13.65 -42.66 23.98
CA ASN A 96 13.51 -41.96 25.26
C ASN A 96 12.69 -42.76 26.29
N ALA A 97 11.67 -43.50 25.86
CA ALA A 97 10.89 -44.36 26.74
C ALA A 97 11.72 -45.56 27.22
N GLU A 98 12.47 -46.21 26.32
CA GLU A 98 13.38 -47.32 26.66
C GLU A 98 14.51 -46.89 27.59
N THR A 99 15.13 -45.75 27.33
CA THR A 99 16.19 -45.21 28.20
C THR A 99 15.67 -44.79 29.57
N LYS A 100 14.42 -44.30 29.67
CA LYS A 100 13.76 -44.07 30.96
C LYS A 100 13.45 -45.39 31.68
N ALA A 101 12.94 -46.39 30.98
CA ALA A 101 12.64 -47.71 31.55
C ALA A 101 13.89 -48.46 32.04
N LYS A 102 15.05 -48.30 31.36
CA LYS A 102 16.33 -48.86 31.81
C LYS A 102 16.97 -48.14 33.00
N LYS A 103 16.54 -46.91 33.29
CA LYS A 103 17.06 -46.09 34.41
C LYS A 103 16.17 -46.11 35.65
N ALA A 104 14.97 -46.65 35.55
CA ALA A 104 14.05 -46.90 36.67
C ALA A 104 14.29 -48.31 37.22
#